data_AF-A0A9D4MTU0-F1
#
_entry.id   AF-A0A9D4MTU0-F1
#
_cell.length_a   1.000
_cell.length_b   1.000
_cell.length_c   1.000
_cell.angle_alpha   90.00
_cell.angle_beta   90.00
_cell.angle_gamma   90.00
#
_symmetry.space_group_name_H-M   'P 1'
#
loop_
_entity.id
_entity.type
_entity.pdbx_description
1 polymer ?
#
loop_
_entity_poly.entity_id
_entity_poly.type
_entity_poly.pdbx_seq_one_letter_code
_entity_poly.pdbx_strand_id
1 'polypeptide(L)' 'MYDLLMLPQCKGNNHWVLLVSSVMSRTVTIYDSLGGNNKALFDLFCQFMCQRAQIVKDGLEK' A
#
# COMPACT_ATOMS: atom_id res chain seq x y z
N MET A 1 -11.13 -2.78 14.09
CA MET A 1 -10.11 -3.15 13.09
C MET A 1 -10.47 -2.40 11.83
N TYR A 2 -9.54 -1.69 11.19
CA TYR A 2 -9.87 -0.98 9.94
C TYR A 2 -9.75 -1.96 8.78
N ASP A 3 -10.85 -2.20 8.07
CA ASP A 3 -10.90 -3.16 6.95
C ASP A 3 -10.25 -2.61 5.68
N LEU A 4 -10.09 -1.29 5.63
CA LEU A 4 -9.56 -0.52 4.51
C LEU A 4 -8.52 0.48 4.99
N LEU A 5 -7.37 0.49 4.31
CA LEU A 5 -6.33 1.49 4.43
C LEU A 5 -6.28 2.28 3.13
N MET A 6 -6.50 3.59 3.22
CA MET A 6 -6.48 4.52 2.09
C MET A 6 -5.28 5.46 2.23
N LEU A 7 -4.39 5.44 1.23
CA LEU A 7 -3.14 6.19 1.23
C LEU A 7 -3.06 7.05 -0.04
N PRO A 8 -3.28 8.37 0.05
CA PRO A 8 -3.01 9.26 -1.06
C PRO A 8 -1.50 9.31 -1.32
N GLN A 9 -1.09 9.27 -2.59
CA GLN A 9 0.30 9.30 -3.01
C GLN A 9 0.48 10.36 -4.09
N CYS A 10 1.37 11.32 -3.84
CA CYS A 10 1.75 12.31 -4.82
C CYS A 10 2.85 11.71 -5.71
N LYS A 11 2.51 11.44 -6.97
CA LYS A 11 3.49 11.24 -8.04
C LYS A 11 3.94 12.63 -8.49
N GLY A 12 5.22 12.76 -8.89
CA GLY A 12 5.77 14.04 -9.34
C GLY A 12 4.88 14.77 -10.35
N ASN A 13 5.07 16.09 -10.49
CA ASN A 13 4.21 16.99 -11.28
C ASN A 13 2.79 17.18 -10.70
N ASN A 14 2.66 17.20 -9.36
CA ASN A 14 1.38 17.40 -8.66
C ASN A 14 0.28 16.39 -9.05
N HIS A 15 0.67 15.20 -9.51
CA HIS A 15 -0.27 14.15 -9.86
C HIS A 15 -0.55 13.28 -8.63
N TRP A 16 -1.82 13.03 -8.33
CA TRP A 16 -2.21 12.25 -7.16
C TRP A 16 -2.85 10.93 -7.57
N VAL A 17 -2.43 9.87 -6.88
CA VAL A 17 -3.03 8.54 -6.99
C VAL A 17 -3.48 8.08 -5.61
N LEU A 18 -4.46 7.17 -5.58
CA LEU A 18 -4.96 6.60 -4.33
C LEU A 18 -4.58 5.12 -4.26
N LEU A 19 -3.78 4.76 -3.25
CA LEU A 19 -3.54 3.36 -2.92
C LEU A 19 -4.57 2.91 -1.87
N VAL A 20 -5.26 1.82 -2.15
CA VAL A 20 -6.26 1.22 -1.27
C VAL A 20 -5.82 -0.21 -0.97
N SER A 21 -5.59 -0.51 0.31
CA SER A 21 -5.33 -1.86 0.80
C SER A 21 -6.53 -2.34 1.61
N SER A 22 -7.11 -3.47 1.22
CA SER A 22 -8.22 -4.10 1.94
C SER A 22 -7.74 -5.37 2.64
N VAL A 23 -7.94 -5.42 3.94
CA VAL A 23 -7.62 -6.59 4.77
C VAL A 23 -8.60 -7.73 4.47
N MET A 24 -9.88 -7.39 4.29
CA MET A 24 -10.94 -8.37 4.03
C MET A 24 -10.72 -9.13 2.72
N SER A 25 -10.47 -8.43 1.62
CA SER A 25 -10.25 -9.06 0.31
C SER A 25 -8.79 -9.45 0.06
N ARG A 26 -7.86 -9.04 0.93
CA ARG A 26 -6.40 -9.24 0.77
C ARG A 26 -5.87 -8.67 -0.55
N THR A 27 -6.41 -7.52 -0.96
CA THR A 27 -6.04 -6.86 -2.21
C THR A 27 -5.44 -5.49 -1.96
N VAL A 28 -4.49 -5.13 -2.82
CA VAL A 28 -3.98 -3.76 -2.93
C VAL A 28 -4.35 -3.25 -4.33
N THR A 29 -5.03 -2.11 -4.38
CA THR A 29 -5.48 -1.48 -5.61
C THR A 29 -4.93 -0.06 -5.68
N ILE A 30 -4.46 0.36 -6.85
CA ILE A 30 -4.01 1.73 -7.09
C ILE A 30 -4.94 2.35 -8.12
N TYR A 31 -5.62 3.43 -7.72
CA TYR A 31 -6.44 4.24 -8.60
C TYR A 31 -5.61 5.42 -9.12
N ASP A 32 -5.36 5.41 -10.42
CA ASP A 32 -4.63 6.44 -11.14
C ASP A 32 -5.51 6.96 -12.29
N SER A 33 -6.00 8.19 -12.14
CA SER A 33 -6.91 8.83 -13.11
C SER A 33 -6.30 9.04 -14.49
N LEU A 34 -4.97 9.01 -14.60
CA LEU A 34 -4.24 9.17 -15.85
C LEU A 34 -3.82 7.82 -16.47
N GLY A 35 -4.17 6.69 -15.84
CA GLY A 35 -3.80 5.36 -16.34
C GLY A 35 -2.29 5.08 -16.34
N GLY A 36 -1.53 5.78 -15.50
CA GLY A 36 -0.07 5.67 -15.46
C GLY A 36 0.44 4.31 -14.96
N ASN A 37 1.73 4.04 -15.19
CA ASN A 37 2.40 2.89 -14.60
C ASN A 37 2.62 3.11 -13.09
N ASN A 38 2.10 2.18 -12.27
CA ASN A 38 2.14 2.23 -10.81
C ASN A 38 2.90 1.07 -10.18
N LYS A 39 3.63 0.27 -10.97
CA LYS A 39 4.31 -0.94 -10.48
C LYS A 39 5.31 -0.64 -9.36
N ALA A 40 6.14 0.39 -9.53
CA ALA A 40 7.15 0.74 -8.53
C ALA A 40 6.53 1.14 -7.19
N LEU A 41 5.41 1.88 -7.22
CA LEU A 41 4.66 2.24 -6.01
C LEU A 41 4.06 1.01 -5.33
N PHE A 42 3.47 0.10 -6.11
CA PHE A 42 2.94 -1.16 -5.61
C PHE A 42 4.02 -2.02 -4.96
N ASP A 43 5.17 -2.18 -5.62
CA ASP A 43 6.29 -2.99 -5.11
C ASP A 43 6.82 -2.41 -3.79
N LEU A 44 7.00 -1.08 -3.72
CA LEU A 44 7.44 -0.39 -2.50
C LEU A 44 6.46 -0.59 -1.34
N PHE A 45 5.15 -0.47 -1.61
CA PHE A 45 4.13 -0.71 -0.60
C PHE A 45 4.16 -2.15 -0.10
N CYS A 46 4.31 -3.12 -1.00
CA CYS A 46 4.44 -4.54 -0.62
C CYS A 46 5.67 -4.77 0.28
N GLN A 47 6.82 -4.21 -0.09
CA GLN A 47 8.04 -4.30 0.73
C GLN A 47 7.82 -3.73 2.13
N PHE A 48 7.21 -2.55 2.24
CA PHE A 48 6.87 -1.94 3.51
C PHE A 48 5.94 -2.83 4.36
N MET A 49 4.88 -3.37 3.77
CA MET A 49 3.93 -4.23 4.48
C MET A 49 4.59 -5.53 4.96
N CYS A 50 5.46 -6.14 4.14
CA CYS A 50 6.24 -7.33 4.54
C CYS A 50 7.19 -7.02 5.70
N GLN A 51 7.91 -5.90 5.65
CA GLN A 51 8.79 -5.49 6.76
C GLN A 51 8.00 -5.25 8.05
N ARG A 52 6.84 -4.57 7.96
CA ARG A 52 5.96 -4.36 9.11
C ARG A 52 5.44 -5.67 9.69
N ALA A 53 5.06 -6.62 8.86
CA ALA A 53 4.61 -7.94 9.30
C ALA A 53 5.71 -8.70 10.03
N GLN A 54 6.96 -8.63 9.54
CA GLN A 54 8.11 -9.26 10.19
C GLN A 54 8.36 -8.68 11.59
N ILE A 55 8.35 -7.35 11.73
CA ILE A 55 8.53 -6.68 13.03
C ILE A 55 7.46 -7.11 14.03
N VAL A 56 6.19 -7.20 13.59
CA VAL A 56 5.10 -7.64 14.46
C VAL A 56 5.28 -9.09 14.87
N LYS A 57 5.68 -9.96 13.94
CA LYS A 57 5.98 -11.37 14.24
C LYS A 57 7.07 -11.49 15.30
N ASP A 58 8.21 -10.82 15.10
CA ASP A 58 9.36 -10.88 16.00
C ASP A 58 9.07 -10.30 17.39
N GLY A 59 8.11 -9.36 17.47
CA GLY A 59 7.64 -8.78 18.73
C GLY A 59 6.63 -9.67 19.49
N LEU A 60 5.97 -10.61 18.81
CA LEU A 60 5.05 -11.58 19.42
C LEU A 60 5.75 -12.86 19.89
N GLU A 61 6.95 -13.14 19.38
CA GLU A 61 7.77 -14.29 19.75
C GLU A 61 8.71 -14.02 20.94
N LYS A 62 8.57 -12.86 21.61
CA LYS A 62 9.28 -12.47 22.85
C LYS A 62 8.35 -12.48 24.04
#